data_AF-A0A8S3DYA5-F1
#
_entry.id   AF-A0A8S3DYA5-F1
#
_cell.length_a   1.000
_cell.length_b   1.000
_cell.length_c   1.000
_cell.angle_alpha   90.00
_cell.angle_beta   90.00
_cell.angle_gamma   90.00
#
_symmetry.space_group_name_H-M   'P 1'
#
loop_
_entity.id
_entity.type
_entity.pdbx_description
1 polymer ?
#
loop_
_entity_poly.entity_id
_entity_poly.type
_entity_poly.pdbx_seq_one_letter_code
_entity_poly.pdbx_strand_id
1 'polypeptide(L)'
;MQNLVQYNDWLQEESANMAREGLRTLVIAKKQLTQEKYHAFEQNITKARLQTINRTRCVREVIEILECDMELLGVTGVEDKLQLDVRQTLESLHNGGIKIWMLTGDKLETATCIAKSSKLIRRNDDIYIIQQVATREECLQELNIFKRKIGACLVITGDALQICLSFYEKDLMESIIESPSVVVCRCSPTQKAIVVDLLKKYRNKKVRVCAIGDGGNDVSMIQSAYVGIGIVGKKGKQASLAAAFSINPFSYLTRLLFVHGRDSYKRTASLSQFIIHRGVIITVIQAIFSFTAISLYQGFLLVDYGTVYTMFPVFSLVLDQDVPADIALLYPELYKELAKGRIYQGSVIMYVGLILFDADFIHVVSITFTALILTELLMVALAVRITVF
;
A
#
# COMPACT_ATOMS: atom_id res chain seq x y z
N MET A 1 24.86 34.70 47.51
CA MET A 1 25.12 34.10 46.17
C MET A 1 23.79 33.71 45.59
N GLN A 2 23.43 34.24 44.42
CA GLN A 2 22.19 33.88 43.73
C GLN A 2 22.44 32.61 42.88
N ASN A 3 21.59 31.60 43.04
CA ASN A 3 21.57 30.44 42.14
C ASN A 3 20.97 30.86 40.80
N LEU A 4 21.77 31.48 39.95
CA LEU A 4 21.43 31.90 38.59
C LEU A 4 21.58 30.72 37.60
N VAL A 5 20.75 29.70 37.80
CA VAL A 5 20.42 28.71 36.76
C VAL A 5 18.91 28.67 36.67
N GLN A 6 18.34 29.65 35.94
CA GLN A 6 16.94 29.55 35.53
C GLN A 6 16.80 28.39 34.55
N TYR A 7 15.85 27.50 34.84
CA TYR A 7 15.41 26.50 33.88
C TYR A 7 14.80 27.26 32.71
N ASN A 8 15.44 27.19 31.54
CA ASN A 8 15.12 28.08 30.44
C ASN A 8 14.04 27.43 29.56
N ASP A 9 12.77 27.72 29.86
CA ASP A 9 11.59 27.20 29.14
C ASP A 9 11.72 27.36 27.61
N TRP A 10 12.39 28.45 27.18
CA TRP A 10 12.76 28.74 25.79
C TRP A 10 13.33 27.53 25.02
N LEU A 11 14.19 26.72 25.64
CA LEU A 11 14.78 25.56 24.93
C LEU A 11 13.73 24.50 24.60
N GLN A 12 12.82 24.22 25.54
CA GLN A 12 11.74 23.26 25.32
C GLN A 12 10.70 23.84 24.35
N GLU A 13 10.38 25.12 24.48
CA GLU A 13 9.44 25.81 23.61
C GLU A 13 9.95 25.86 22.15
N GLU A 14 11.18 26.31 21.90
CA GLU A 14 11.69 26.41 20.51
C GLU A 14 11.96 25.05 19.87
N SER A 15 12.46 24.07 20.64
CA SER A 15 12.57 22.71 20.11
C SER A 15 11.20 22.10 19.79
N ALA A 16 10.16 22.42 20.57
CA ALA A 16 8.78 22.06 20.23
C ALA A 16 8.24 22.86 19.03
N ASN A 17 8.59 24.14 18.86
CA ASN A 17 8.21 24.97 17.71
C ASN A 17 8.77 24.36 16.41
N MET A 18 10.09 24.15 16.36
CA MET A 18 10.76 23.54 15.21
C MET A 18 10.26 22.12 14.92
N ALA A 19 9.94 21.32 15.95
CA ALA A 19 9.33 20.00 15.76
C ALA A 19 7.89 20.08 15.21
N ARG A 20 7.10 21.10 15.60
CA ARG A 20 5.77 21.39 15.04
C ARG A 20 5.84 21.83 13.57
N GLU A 21 6.92 22.50 13.17
CA GLU A 21 7.25 22.79 11.76
C GLU A 21 7.78 21.57 10.99
N GLY A 22 8.02 20.45 11.66
CA GLY A 22 8.50 19.19 11.06
C GLY A 22 10.02 19.12 10.89
N LEU A 23 10.77 20.05 11.47
CA LEU A 23 12.23 20.03 11.44
C LEU A 23 12.75 18.97 12.42
N ARG A 24 13.79 18.22 12.01
CA ARG A 24 14.56 17.37 12.93
C ARG A 24 15.45 18.27 13.78
N THR A 25 15.11 18.44 15.05
CA THR A 25 15.79 19.36 15.97
C THR A 25 17.04 18.74 16.60
N LEU A 26 18.16 19.47 16.57
CA LEU A 26 19.39 19.15 17.31
C LEU A 26 19.74 20.31 18.23
N VAL A 27 19.93 20.01 19.51
CA VAL A 27 20.40 20.96 20.53
C VAL A 27 21.92 20.87 20.61
N ILE A 28 22.59 22.02 20.58
CA ILE A 28 24.05 22.13 20.65
C ILE A 28 24.41 22.80 21.97
N ALA A 29 25.27 22.16 22.76
CA ALA A 29 25.82 22.71 23.99
C ALA A 29 27.35 22.49 24.02
N LYS A 30 28.07 23.29 24.81
CA LYS A 30 29.50 23.13 25.07
C LYS A 30 29.75 22.99 26.58
N LYS A 31 30.88 22.40 26.95
CA LYS A 31 31.42 22.43 28.31
C LYS A 31 32.87 22.82 28.26
N GLN A 32 33.25 23.89 28.95
CA GLN A 32 34.66 24.24 29.10
C GLN A 32 35.28 23.35 30.18
N LEU A 33 36.40 22.72 29.85
CA LEU A 33 37.16 21.85 30.75
C LEU A 33 38.51 22.50 31.03
N THR A 34 38.94 22.47 32.30
CA THR A 34 40.33 22.75 32.64
C THR A 34 41.21 21.57 32.22
N GLN A 35 42.49 21.83 31.96
CA GLN A 35 43.42 20.82 31.44
C GLN A 35 43.59 19.63 32.41
N GLU A 36 43.55 19.89 33.73
CA GLU A 36 43.51 18.87 34.78
C GLU A 36 42.27 17.96 34.68
N LYS A 37 41.07 18.54 34.52
CA LYS A 37 39.81 17.80 34.37
C LYS A 37 39.80 16.97 33.08
N TYR A 38 40.36 17.52 32.00
CA TYR A 38 40.53 16.79 30.74
C TYR A 38 41.44 15.56 30.92
N HIS A 39 42.63 15.72 31.52
CA HIS A 39 43.54 14.58 31.74
C HIS A 39 42.97 13.54 32.72
N ALA A 40 42.23 13.96 33.76
CA ALA A 40 41.54 13.03 34.65
C ALA A 40 40.46 12.21 33.89
N PHE A 41 39.68 12.87 33.02
CA PHE A 41 38.73 12.19 32.13
C PHE A 41 39.43 11.24 31.15
N GLU A 42 40.52 11.68 30.50
CA GLU A 42 41.32 10.90 29.55
C GLU A 42 41.86 9.60 30.17
N GLN A 43 42.38 9.67 31.39
CA GLN A 43 42.80 8.50 32.15
C GLN A 43 41.61 7.57 32.48
N ASN A 44 40.48 8.13 32.91
CA ASN A 44 39.31 7.34 33.31
C ASN A 44 38.63 6.65 32.12
N ILE A 45 38.50 7.33 30.97
CA ILE A 45 37.93 6.70 29.76
C ILE A 45 38.89 5.67 29.16
N THR A 46 40.20 5.86 29.28
CA THR A 46 41.19 4.86 28.88
C THR A 46 41.09 3.61 29.77
N LYS A 47 41.02 3.77 31.09
CA LYS A 47 40.76 2.66 32.03
C LYS A 47 39.45 1.93 31.72
N ALA A 48 38.36 2.67 31.46
CA ALA A 48 37.07 2.10 31.12
C ALA A 48 37.09 1.32 29.77
N ARG A 49 37.84 1.80 28.77
CA ARG A 49 38.01 1.11 27.47
C ARG A 49 38.84 -0.18 27.57
N LEU A 50 39.78 -0.24 28.52
CA LEU A 50 40.62 -1.41 28.79
C LEU A 50 39.92 -2.52 29.58
N GLN A 51 38.74 -2.28 30.15
CA GLN A 51 37.99 -3.33 30.85
C GLN A 51 37.40 -4.37 29.89
N THR A 52 37.65 -5.65 30.18
CA THR A 52 37.14 -6.79 29.42
C THR A 52 35.66 -7.08 29.69
N ILE A 53 35.20 -6.82 30.92
CA ILE A 53 33.83 -7.06 31.38
C ILE A 53 33.10 -5.72 31.47
N ASN A 54 31.84 -5.65 31.03
CA ASN A 54 30.97 -4.47 31.14
C ASN A 54 31.49 -3.15 30.51
N ARG A 55 32.52 -3.21 29.65
CA ARG A 55 33.15 -2.06 28.95
C ARG A 55 32.18 -0.96 28.52
N THR A 56 31.08 -1.33 27.85
CA THR A 56 30.09 -0.40 27.30
C THR A 56 29.42 0.43 28.40
N ARG A 57 29.18 -0.16 29.57
CA ARG A 57 28.60 0.52 30.74
C ARG A 57 29.62 1.46 31.39
N CYS A 58 30.82 0.97 31.67
CA CYS A 58 31.88 1.76 32.30
C CYS A 58 32.27 2.99 31.45
N VAL A 59 32.29 2.85 30.11
CA VAL A 59 32.51 3.98 29.20
C VAL A 59 31.35 4.98 29.25
N ARG A 60 30.09 4.52 29.35
CA ARG A 60 28.92 5.40 29.46
C ARG A 60 28.92 6.18 30.78
N GLU A 61 29.18 5.53 31.91
CA GLU A 61 29.29 6.18 33.23
C GLU A 61 30.38 7.28 33.25
N VAL A 62 31.50 7.09 32.54
CA VAL A 62 32.54 8.13 32.41
C VAL A 62 32.12 9.28 31.47
N ILE A 63 31.30 9.01 30.45
CA ILE A 63 30.76 10.05 29.55
C ILE A 63 29.67 10.88 30.24
N GLU A 64 28.78 10.25 31.02
CA GLU A 64 27.71 10.91 31.78
C GLU A 64 28.27 12.03 32.70
N ILE A 65 29.48 11.89 33.24
CA ILE A 65 30.19 12.93 34.04
C ILE A 65 30.50 14.19 33.21
N LEU A 66 30.74 14.05 31.91
CA LEU A 66 30.91 15.20 31.02
C LEU A 66 29.58 15.83 30.62
N GLU A 67 28.49 15.07 30.54
CA GLU A 67 27.17 15.52 30.06
C GLU A 67 26.37 16.36 31.08
N CYS A 68 26.87 16.55 32.31
CA CYS A 68 26.32 17.52 33.28
C CYS A 68 26.81 18.97 33.02
N ASP A 69 26.09 19.98 33.50
CA ASP A 69 26.53 21.40 33.57
C ASP A 69 27.11 21.96 32.25
N MET A 70 26.38 21.80 31.15
CA MET A 70 26.76 22.31 29.83
C MET A 70 26.11 23.66 29.52
N GLU A 71 26.84 24.55 28.85
CA GLU A 71 26.35 25.83 28.34
C GLU A 71 25.64 25.61 26.99
N LEU A 72 24.35 25.93 26.93
CA LEU A 72 23.56 25.89 25.69
C LEU A 72 24.12 26.89 24.68
N LEU A 73 24.44 26.42 23.48
CA LEU A 73 24.89 27.27 22.36
C LEU A 73 23.76 27.61 21.37
N GLY A 74 22.79 26.70 21.21
CA GLY A 74 21.64 26.95 20.36
C GLY A 74 20.91 25.68 19.93
N VAL A 75 19.89 25.86 19.11
CA VAL A 75 19.09 24.79 18.49
C VAL A 75 19.20 24.93 16.98
N THR A 76 19.30 23.81 16.29
CA THR A 76 19.28 23.74 14.82
C THR A 76 18.15 22.83 14.38
N GLY A 77 17.46 23.19 13.28
CA GLY A 77 16.39 22.39 12.70
C GLY A 77 16.75 21.98 11.28
N VAL A 78 16.72 20.68 11.00
CA VAL A 78 16.97 20.15 9.65
C VAL A 78 15.64 19.73 9.02
N GLU A 79 15.24 20.38 7.94
CA GLU A 79 14.06 20.00 7.14
C GLU A 79 14.35 18.69 6.38
N ASP A 80 13.53 17.67 6.60
CA ASP A 80 13.55 16.44 5.81
C ASP A 80 12.70 16.63 4.56
N LYS A 81 13.34 17.08 3.46
CA LYS A 81 12.62 17.42 2.22
C LYS A 81 11.99 16.18 1.59
N LEU A 82 10.67 16.25 1.42
CA LEU A 82 9.91 15.28 0.63
C LEU A 82 10.50 15.11 -0.77
N GLN A 83 10.39 13.91 -1.33
CA GLN A 83 10.71 13.68 -2.73
C GLN A 83 9.82 14.55 -3.64
N LEU A 84 10.28 14.75 -4.88
CA LEU A 84 9.52 15.47 -5.91
C LEU A 84 8.12 14.85 -6.08
N ASP A 85 7.13 15.72 -6.24
CA ASP A 85 5.74 15.42 -6.56
C ASP A 85 4.98 14.48 -5.60
N VAL A 86 5.51 14.22 -4.39
CA VAL A 86 4.83 13.42 -3.35
C VAL A 86 3.43 13.97 -3.05
N ARG A 87 3.27 15.30 -2.94
CA ARG A 87 1.96 15.94 -2.70
C ARG A 87 0.95 15.63 -3.80
N GLN A 88 1.33 15.85 -5.06
CA GLN A 88 0.48 15.59 -6.23
C GLN A 88 0.15 14.09 -6.36
N THR A 89 1.12 13.23 -6.04
CA THR A 89 0.96 11.77 -6.03
C THR A 89 -0.09 11.34 -5.01
N LEU A 90 0.01 11.82 -3.75
CA LEU A 90 -0.97 11.51 -2.70
C LEU A 90 -2.37 12.06 -3.02
N GLU A 91 -2.46 13.27 -3.58
CA GLU A 91 -3.73 13.85 -4.05
C GLU A 91 -4.37 12.99 -5.16
N SER A 92 -3.58 12.57 -6.16
CA SER A 92 -4.06 11.71 -7.25
C SER A 92 -4.50 10.33 -6.76
N LEU A 93 -3.75 9.71 -5.84
CA LEU A 93 -4.12 8.44 -5.19
C LEU A 93 -5.44 8.54 -4.44
N HIS A 94 -5.67 9.63 -3.69
CA HIS A 94 -6.93 9.88 -3.00
C HIS A 94 -8.09 10.09 -3.99
N ASN A 95 -7.86 10.82 -5.09
CA ASN A 95 -8.85 11.00 -6.16
C ASN A 95 -9.20 9.67 -6.85
N GLY A 96 -8.22 8.77 -7.00
CA GLY A 96 -8.42 7.38 -7.42
C GLY A 96 -9.10 6.48 -6.39
N GLY A 97 -9.45 7.00 -5.20
CA GLY A 97 -10.19 6.28 -4.16
C GLY A 97 -9.32 5.36 -3.29
N ILE A 98 -8.00 5.52 -3.34
CA ILE A 98 -7.05 4.73 -2.56
C ILE A 98 -6.89 5.40 -1.19
N LYS A 99 -7.22 4.65 -0.12
CA LYS A 99 -6.92 5.06 1.25
C LYS A 99 -5.43 4.84 1.53
N ILE A 100 -4.77 5.83 2.13
CA ILE A 100 -3.32 5.86 2.32
C ILE A 100 -3.02 5.94 3.82
N TRP A 101 -2.23 5.00 4.30
CA TRP A 101 -1.78 4.92 5.70
C TRP A 101 -0.26 5.07 5.75
N MET A 102 0.25 5.81 6.73
CA MET A 102 1.67 6.07 6.93
C MET A 102 2.16 5.34 8.18
N LEU A 103 3.10 4.41 8.03
CA LEU A 103 3.70 3.67 9.15
C LEU A 103 5.17 4.08 9.27
N THR A 104 5.50 4.94 10.22
CA THR A 104 6.87 5.48 10.41
C THR A 104 7.45 5.15 11.78
N GLY A 105 8.79 5.04 11.85
CA GLY A 105 9.55 4.96 13.09
C GLY A 105 9.84 6.33 13.73
N ASP A 106 9.53 7.44 13.04
CA ASP A 106 9.76 8.79 13.55
C ASP A 106 8.84 9.15 14.74
N LYS A 107 9.18 10.24 15.44
CA LYS A 107 8.39 10.77 16.55
C LYS A 107 7.03 11.30 16.07
N LEU A 108 6.10 11.40 17.01
CA LEU A 108 4.71 11.82 16.78
C LEU A 108 4.60 13.18 16.10
N GLU A 109 5.41 14.15 16.55
CA GLU A 109 5.39 15.54 16.09
C GLU A 109 5.84 15.62 14.64
N THR A 110 6.99 15.01 14.33
CA THR A 110 7.57 14.94 12.99
C THR A 110 6.65 14.19 12.03
N ALA A 111 6.10 13.04 12.42
CA ALA A 111 5.18 12.26 11.61
C ALA A 111 3.87 13.03 11.33
N THR A 112 3.32 13.72 12.33
CA THR A 112 2.12 14.56 12.18
C THR A 112 2.39 15.76 11.26
N CYS A 113 3.57 16.39 11.36
CA CYS A 113 3.94 17.46 10.42
C CYS A 113 4.10 16.91 9.00
N ILE A 114 4.82 15.81 8.80
CA ILE A 114 4.98 15.17 7.48
C ILE A 114 3.61 14.81 6.89
N ALA A 115 2.67 14.28 7.67
CA ALA A 115 1.33 13.97 7.20
C ALA A 115 0.54 15.21 6.75
N LYS A 116 0.65 16.33 7.48
CA LYS A 116 0.04 17.62 7.10
C LYS A 116 0.75 18.28 5.90
N SER A 117 2.08 18.28 5.89
CA SER A 117 2.91 18.97 4.89
C SER A 117 2.94 18.22 3.55
N SER A 118 2.75 16.90 3.55
CA SER A 118 2.56 16.08 2.35
C SER A 118 1.12 16.10 1.80
N LYS A 119 0.17 16.69 2.54
CA LYS A 119 -1.29 16.59 2.31
C LYS A 119 -1.87 15.17 2.39
N LEU A 120 -1.18 14.24 3.06
CA LEU A 120 -1.76 12.94 3.43
C LEU A 120 -3.01 13.13 4.31
N ILE A 121 -2.91 14.08 5.26
CA ILE A 121 -4.04 14.65 5.98
C ILE A 121 -4.28 16.05 5.40
N ARG A 122 -5.51 16.34 4.98
CA ARG A 122 -5.89 17.63 4.38
C ARG A 122 -6.07 18.68 5.48
N ARG A 123 -6.00 19.96 5.10
CA ARG A 123 -6.08 21.09 6.05
C ARG A 123 -7.39 21.16 6.84
N ASN A 124 -8.47 20.60 6.31
CA ASN A 124 -9.81 20.60 6.91
C ASN A 124 -10.19 19.23 7.50
N ASP A 125 -9.30 18.23 7.45
CA ASP A 125 -9.57 16.93 8.06
C ASP A 125 -9.36 17.03 9.57
N ASP A 126 -10.37 16.64 10.35
CA ASP A 126 -10.21 16.50 11.80
C ASP A 126 -9.15 15.44 12.13
N ILE A 127 -8.31 15.72 13.13
CA ILE A 127 -7.27 14.79 13.58
C ILE A 127 -7.61 14.32 14.99
N TYR A 128 -7.61 13.00 15.19
CA TYR A 128 -7.62 12.38 16.50
C TYR A 128 -6.24 11.78 16.80
N ILE A 129 -5.72 11.98 18.00
CA ILE A 129 -4.35 11.57 18.37
C ILE A 129 -4.38 10.72 19.64
N ILE A 130 -4.01 9.44 19.50
CA ILE A 130 -3.88 8.49 20.61
C ILE A 130 -2.38 8.37 20.93
N GLN A 131 -1.92 9.06 21.97
CA GLN A 131 -0.48 9.18 22.28
C GLN A 131 0.03 8.10 23.23
N GLN A 132 -0.68 7.88 24.34
CA GLN A 132 -0.33 6.91 25.37
C GLN A 132 -1.62 6.27 25.88
N VAL A 133 -1.56 4.95 26.06
CA VAL A 133 -2.62 4.12 26.63
C VAL A 133 -1.87 3.09 27.45
N ALA A 134 -2.14 3.01 28.75
CA ALA A 134 -1.52 2.04 29.66
C ALA A 134 -2.52 0.96 30.08
N THR A 135 -3.78 1.34 30.28
CA THR A 135 -4.83 0.41 30.76
C THR A 135 -5.84 0.03 29.67
N ARG A 136 -6.53 -1.09 29.90
CA ARG A 136 -7.65 -1.55 29.06
C ARG A 136 -8.80 -0.53 29.05
N GLU A 137 -9.01 0.18 30.15
CA GLU A 137 -10.11 1.15 30.31
C GLU A 137 -9.83 2.44 29.53
N GLU A 138 -8.61 2.99 29.62
CA GLU A 138 -8.15 4.09 28.75
C GLU A 138 -8.30 3.74 27.27
N CYS A 139 -7.88 2.52 26.88
CA CYS A 139 -8.00 2.05 25.51
C CYS A 139 -9.44 2.10 25.00
N LEU A 140 -10.39 1.63 25.82
CA LEU A 140 -11.81 1.64 25.48
C LEU A 140 -12.38 3.06 25.42
N GLN A 141 -11.94 3.96 26.30
CA GLN A 141 -12.35 5.37 26.28
C GLN A 141 -11.86 6.06 25.00
N GLU A 142 -10.57 5.96 24.67
CA GLU A 142 -9.96 6.51 23.45
C GLU A 142 -10.65 5.98 22.18
N LEU A 143 -10.89 4.68 22.10
CA LEU A 143 -11.62 4.06 21.00
C LEU A 143 -13.05 4.59 20.86
N ASN A 144 -13.77 4.75 21.96
CA ASN A 144 -15.14 5.27 21.96
C ASN A 144 -15.21 6.76 21.56
N ILE A 145 -14.21 7.56 21.93
CA ILE A 145 -14.11 8.95 21.49
C ILE A 145 -13.78 9.01 19.99
N PHE A 146 -12.84 8.19 19.52
CA PHE A 146 -12.50 8.10 18.09
C PHE A 146 -13.70 7.68 17.24
N LYS A 147 -14.42 6.62 17.63
CA LYS A 147 -15.64 6.13 16.95
C LYS A 147 -16.74 7.20 16.83
N ARG A 148 -16.79 8.20 17.72
CA ARG A 148 -17.74 9.33 17.64
C ARG A 148 -17.31 10.40 16.64
N LYS A 149 -16.02 10.50 16.30
CA LYS A 149 -15.48 11.47 15.34
C LYS A 149 -15.51 10.90 13.91
N ILE A 150 -16.71 10.86 13.33
CA ILE A 150 -16.93 10.40 11.95
C ILE A 150 -16.06 11.20 10.99
N GLY A 151 -15.25 10.51 10.19
CA GLY A 151 -14.39 11.13 9.17
C GLY A 151 -13.08 11.74 9.69
N ALA A 152 -12.74 11.60 10.97
CA ALA A 152 -11.44 12.02 11.48
C ALA A 152 -10.29 11.11 11.01
N CYS A 153 -9.15 11.72 10.68
CA CYS A 153 -7.88 11.04 10.48
C CYS A 153 -7.27 10.65 11.83
N LEU A 154 -6.72 9.43 11.93
CA LEU A 154 -6.11 8.93 13.16
C LEU A 154 -4.59 9.09 13.14
N VAL A 155 -4.02 9.57 14.24
CA VAL A 155 -2.60 9.44 14.55
C VAL A 155 -2.46 8.61 15.84
N ILE A 156 -1.66 7.55 15.82
CA ILE A 156 -1.45 6.66 16.97
C ILE A 156 0.03 6.30 17.13
N THR A 157 0.51 6.19 18.36
CA THR A 157 1.88 5.71 18.64
C THR A 157 1.95 4.18 18.60
N GLY A 158 3.13 3.63 18.29
CA GLY A 158 3.35 2.17 18.26
C GLY A 158 3.04 1.48 19.60
N ASP A 159 3.35 2.15 20.72
CA ASP A 159 3.08 1.64 22.07
C ASP A 159 1.57 1.57 22.35
N ALA A 160 0.83 2.65 22.07
CA ALA A 160 -0.62 2.69 22.23
C ALA A 160 -1.32 1.73 21.25
N LEU A 161 -0.84 1.64 20.00
CA LEU A 161 -1.33 0.69 19.00
C LEU A 161 -1.20 -0.75 19.51
N GLN A 162 -0.05 -1.13 20.07
CA GLN A 162 0.18 -2.48 20.57
C GLN A 162 -0.79 -2.86 21.70
N ILE A 163 -1.12 -1.91 22.58
CA ILE A 163 -2.08 -2.11 23.68
C ILE A 163 -3.53 -2.12 23.17
N CYS A 164 -3.85 -1.30 22.16
CA CYS A 164 -5.15 -1.37 21.50
C CYS A 164 -5.36 -2.71 20.78
N LEU A 165 -4.31 -3.24 20.15
CA LEU A 165 -4.35 -4.54 19.48
C LEU A 165 -4.46 -5.71 20.47
N SER A 166 -3.79 -5.66 21.64
CA SER A 166 -3.88 -6.77 22.61
C SER A 166 -5.26 -6.91 23.27
N PHE A 167 -5.99 -5.81 23.47
CA PHE A 167 -7.30 -5.83 24.15
C PHE A 167 -8.52 -5.71 23.23
N TYR A 168 -8.40 -4.98 22.11
CA TYR A 168 -9.53 -4.56 21.28
C TYR A 168 -9.21 -4.62 19.76
N GLU A 169 -8.42 -5.61 19.32
CA GLU A 169 -7.98 -5.79 17.92
C GLU A 169 -9.09 -5.52 16.88
N LYS A 170 -10.23 -6.20 17.03
CA LYS A 170 -11.35 -6.10 16.07
C LYS A 170 -11.95 -4.69 16.05
N ASP A 171 -12.30 -4.15 17.22
CA ASP A 171 -12.91 -2.83 17.36
C ASP A 171 -12.03 -1.71 16.82
N LEU A 172 -10.72 -1.80 17.08
CA LEU A 172 -9.73 -0.89 16.54
C LEU A 172 -9.69 -0.99 15.01
N MET A 173 -9.52 -2.21 14.46
CA MET A 173 -9.38 -2.38 13.02
C MET A 173 -10.63 -1.97 12.23
N GLU A 174 -11.84 -2.29 12.73
CA GLU A 174 -13.09 -1.85 12.10
C GLU A 174 -13.18 -0.31 12.06
N SER A 175 -12.84 0.38 13.16
CA SER A 175 -12.85 1.85 13.23
C SER A 175 -11.81 2.49 12.32
N ILE A 176 -10.59 1.96 12.31
CA ILE A 176 -9.46 2.54 11.56
C ILE A 176 -9.63 2.30 10.04
N ILE A 177 -10.23 1.19 9.61
CA ILE A 177 -10.53 0.92 8.18
C ILE A 177 -11.50 1.97 7.60
N GLU A 178 -12.38 2.55 8.41
CA GLU A 178 -13.31 3.60 7.98
C GLU A 178 -12.67 5.00 7.92
N SER A 179 -11.60 5.26 8.69
CA SER A 179 -10.86 6.53 8.67
C SER A 179 -10.36 6.93 7.26
N PRO A 180 -10.29 8.23 6.91
CA PRO A 180 -9.75 8.67 5.60
C PRO A 180 -8.24 8.42 5.48
N SER A 181 -7.48 8.70 6.54
CA SER A 181 -6.04 8.44 6.62
C SER A 181 -5.62 8.13 8.06
N VAL A 182 -4.52 7.38 8.18
CA VAL A 182 -4.03 6.81 9.44
C VAL A 182 -2.51 6.95 9.47
N VAL A 183 -1.97 7.46 10.57
CA VAL A 183 -0.54 7.64 10.79
C VAL A 183 -0.13 6.87 12.05
N VAL A 184 0.72 5.86 11.91
CA VAL A 184 1.32 5.15 13.04
C VAL A 184 2.75 5.64 13.22
N CYS A 185 3.05 6.20 14.39
CA CYS A 185 4.33 6.81 14.74
C CYS A 185 5.14 5.88 15.66
N ARG A 186 6.47 5.98 15.67
CA ARG A 186 7.38 5.08 16.43
C ARG A 186 7.12 3.58 16.19
N CYS A 187 6.67 3.21 15.00
CA CYS A 187 6.30 1.84 14.66
C CYS A 187 7.54 0.96 14.44
N SER A 188 7.57 -0.22 15.08
CA SER A 188 8.64 -1.20 14.86
C SER A 188 8.46 -1.98 13.53
N PRO A 189 9.53 -2.54 12.93
CA PRO A 189 9.42 -3.34 11.70
C PRO A 189 8.45 -4.54 11.79
N THR A 190 8.26 -5.10 12.99
CA THR A 190 7.30 -6.19 13.23
C THR A 190 5.87 -5.66 13.33
N GLN A 191 5.65 -4.53 14.02
CA GLN A 191 4.35 -3.87 14.09
C GLN A 191 3.84 -3.45 12.70
N LYS A 192 4.72 -2.96 11.80
CA LYS A 192 4.32 -2.62 10.43
C LYS A 192 3.70 -3.79 9.66
N ALA A 193 4.30 -4.98 9.78
CA ALA A 193 3.79 -6.20 9.14
C ALA A 193 2.46 -6.64 9.77
N ILE A 194 2.36 -6.62 11.11
CA ILE A 194 1.13 -6.94 11.84
C ILE A 194 -0.04 -6.05 11.36
N VAL A 195 0.17 -4.74 11.19
CA VAL A 195 -0.88 -3.83 10.67
C VAL A 195 -1.34 -4.25 9.27
N VAL A 196 -0.44 -4.67 8.38
CA VAL A 196 -0.79 -5.15 7.03
C VAL A 196 -1.56 -6.47 7.08
N ASP A 197 -1.19 -7.40 7.97
CA ASP A 197 -1.89 -8.68 8.14
C ASP A 197 -3.27 -8.52 8.80
N LEU A 198 -3.42 -7.59 9.74
CA LEU A 198 -4.71 -7.22 10.31
C LEU A 198 -5.61 -6.50 9.29
N LEU A 199 -5.03 -5.60 8.49
CA LEU A 199 -5.72 -5.01 7.33
C LEU A 199 -6.22 -6.11 6.39
N LYS A 200 -5.43 -7.14 6.10
CA LYS A 200 -5.85 -8.31 5.30
C LYS A 200 -6.99 -9.10 5.93
N LYS A 201 -6.99 -9.25 7.26
CA LYS A 201 -7.95 -10.03 8.05
C LYS A 201 -9.32 -9.35 8.18
N TYR A 202 -9.36 -8.04 8.48
CA TYR A 202 -10.59 -7.31 8.82
C TYR A 202 -11.20 -6.49 7.68
N ARG A 203 -10.48 -6.26 6.59
CA ARG A 203 -11.02 -5.54 5.41
C ARG A 203 -12.18 -6.26 4.72
N ASN A 204 -13.03 -5.48 4.07
CA ASN A 204 -13.93 -5.99 3.04
C ASN A 204 -13.11 -6.69 1.93
N LYS A 205 -13.52 -7.91 1.56
CA LYS A 205 -12.85 -8.78 0.57
C LYS A 205 -12.55 -8.10 -0.78
N LYS A 206 -13.23 -7.01 -1.15
CA LYS A 206 -13.01 -6.22 -2.38
C LYS A 206 -11.74 -5.32 -2.40
N VAL A 207 -11.37 -4.67 -1.28
CA VAL A 207 -10.45 -3.51 -1.22
C VAL A 207 -8.96 -3.70 -1.64
N ARG A 208 -8.38 -4.91 -1.52
CA ARG A 208 -6.92 -5.20 -1.52
C ARG A 208 -6.11 -4.42 -0.45
N VAL A 209 -4.78 -4.60 -0.44
CA VAL A 209 -3.76 -3.93 0.42
C VAL A 209 -2.42 -3.92 -0.34
N CYS A 210 -1.79 -2.76 -0.45
CA CYS A 210 -0.46 -2.55 -1.05
C CYS A 210 0.48 -1.96 0.02
N ALA A 211 1.72 -2.43 0.07
CA ALA A 211 2.75 -1.88 0.97
C ALA A 211 3.92 -1.31 0.18
N ILE A 212 4.47 -0.19 0.65
CA ILE A 212 5.52 0.57 -0.03
C ILE A 212 6.57 0.99 0.99
N GLY A 213 7.85 0.81 0.66
CA GLY A 213 8.96 1.23 1.53
C GLY A 213 10.31 1.26 0.80
N ASP A 214 11.32 1.89 1.39
CA ASP A 214 12.66 2.06 0.82
C ASP A 214 13.75 1.33 1.63
N GLY A 215 13.53 1.09 2.92
CA GLY A 215 14.51 0.54 3.85
C GLY A 215 14.31 -0.93 4.20
N GLY A 216 15.35 -1.54 4.80
CA GLY A 216 15.27 -2.91 5.35
C GLY A 216 14.16 -3.09 6.41
N ASN A 217 13.81 -2.00 7.12
CA ASN A 217 12.74 -1.96 8.12
C ASN A 217 11.33 -2.18 7.54
N ASP A 218 11.18 -2.07 6.21
CA ASP A 218 9.90 -2.20 5.52
C ASP A 218 9.73 -3.55 4.82
N VAL A 219 10.77 -4.39 4.78
CA VAL A 219 10.79 -5.68 4.06
C VAL A 219 9.66 -6.61 4.53
N SER A 220 9.46 -6.73 5.84
CA SER A 220 8.39 -7.53 6.44
C SER A 220 6.99 -7.02 6.02
N MET A 221 6.79 -5.70 6.06
CA MET A 221 5.55 -5.04 5.65
C MET A 221 5.25 -5.23 4.15
N ILE A 222 6.28 -5.11 3.31
CA ILE A 222 6.23 -5.33 1.86
C ILE A 222 5.85 -6.78 1.54
N GLN A 223 6.43 -7.76 2.25
CA GLN A 223 6.15 -9.18 2.06
C GLN A 223 4.78 -9.62 2.59
N SER A 224 4.26 -9.00 3.67
CA SER A 224 2.91 -9.30 4.17
C SER A 224 1.80 -8.80 3.24
N ALA A 225 2.02 -7.81 2.38
CA ALA A 225 0.97 -7.23 1.52
C ALA A 225 0.56 -8.13 0.34
N TYR A 226 -0.57 -7.83 -0.33
CA TYR A 226 -0.91 -8.51 -1.59
C TYR A 226 -0.02 -8.05 -2.75
N VAL A 227 0.44 -6.80 -2.69
CA VAL A 227 1.42 -6.22 -3.62
C VAL A 227 2.41 -5.43 -2.78
N GLY A 228 3.68 -5.83 -2.85
CA GLY A 228 4.80 -5.10 -2.26
C GLY A 228 5.53 -4.28 -3.32
N ILE A 229 5.77 -3.00 -3.03
CA ILE A 229 6.51 -2.08 -3.91
C ILE A 229 7.72 -1.54 -3.15
N GLY A 230 8.91 -1.73 -3.71
CA GLY A 230 10.16 -1.23 -3.15
C GLY A 230 10.59 0.05 -3.85
N ILE A 231 10.96 1.07 -3.08
CA ILE A 231 11.59 2.28 -3.59
C ILE A 231 13.10 2.06 -3.61
N VAL A 232 13.78 2.45 -4.69
CA VAL A 232 15.24 2.31 -4.82
C VAL A 232 15.94 3.39 -3.99
N GLY A 233 16.16 3.09 -2.70
CA GLY A 233 16.84 3.97 -1.76
C GLY A 233 18.33 4.19 -2.09
N LYS A 234 18.84 5.40 -1.81
CA LYS A 234 20.28 5.74 -1.98
C LYS A 234 21.19 4.98 -1.01
N LYS A 235 20.67 4.52 0.14
CA LYS A 235 21.44 3.87 1.22
C LYS A 235 21.45 2.34 1.14
N GLY A 236 20.63 1.73 0.27
CA GLY A 236 20.53 0.29 0.12
C GLY A 236 19.30 -0.11 -0.70
N LYS A 237 19.31 -1.34 -1.25
CA LYS A 237 18.25 -1.87 -2.13
C LYS A 237 17.40 -2.98 -1.50
N GLN A 238 17.45 -3.15 -0.17
CA GLN A 238 16.80 -4.28 0.52
C GLN A 238 15.29 -4.35 0.26
N ALA A 239 14.56 -3.24 0.42
CA ALA A 239 13.13 -3.17 0.09
C ALA A 239 12.87 -3.48 -1.39
N SER A 240 13.66 -2.90 -2.30
CA SER A 240 13.56 -3.13 -3.75
C SER A 240 13.87 -4.56 -4.18
N LEU A 241 14.65 -5.34 -3.41
CA LEU A 241 14.96 -6.74 -3.71
C LEU A 241 13.92 -7.70 -3.14
N ALA A 242 13.18 -7.29 -2.11
CA ALA A 242 12.13 -8.08 -1.47
C ALA A 242 10.72 -7.80 -2.04
N ALA A 243 10.56 -6.77 -2.87
CA ALA A 243 9.30 -6.32 -3.44
C ALA A 243 8.98 -7.00 -4.78
N ALA A 244 7.68 -7.05 -5.13
CA ALA A 244 7.22 -7.52 -6.44
C ALA A 244 7.46 -6.48 -7.55
N PHE A 245 7.41 -5.19 -7.21
CA PHE A 245 7.74 -4.08 -8.11
C PHE A 245 8.81 -3.19 -7.48
N SER A 246 9.66 -2.61 -8.31
CA SER A 246 10.68 -1.63 -7.92
C SER A 246 10.44 -0.32 -8.67
N ILE A 247 10.46 0.82 -7.95
CA ILE A 247 10.31 2.16 -8.52
C ILE A 247 11.41 3.09 -7.99
N ASN A 248 11.82 4.08 -8.80
CA ASN A 248 12.87 5.03 -8.41
C ASN A 248 12.31 6.16 -7.50
N PRO A 249 11.51 7.13 -7.98
CA PRO A 249 10.80 8.07 -7.12
C PRO A 249 9.43 7.52 -6.70
N PHE A 250 8.91 8.00 -5.57
CA PHE A 250 7.54 7.69 -5.14
C PHE A 250 6.47 8.12 -6.17
N SER A 251 6.72 9.19 -6.94
CA SER A 251 5.75 9.73 -7.90
C SER A 251 5.37 8.77 -9.03
N TYR A 252 6.24 7.82 -9.38
CA TYR A 252 5.97 6.81 -10.41
C TYR A 252 4.86 5.82 -10.00
N LEU A 253 4.48 5.81 -8.72
CA LEU A 253 3.35 5.03 -8.20
C LEU A 253 2.02 5.40 -8.89
N THR A 254 1.83 6.67 -9.28
CA THR A 254 0.64 7.10 -10.05
C THR A 254 0.50 6.33 -11.35
N ARG A 255 1.56 6.31 -12.18
CA ARG A 255 1.60 5.61 -13.46
C ARG A 255 1.56 4.09 -13.30
N LEU A 256 2.24 3.56 -12.28
CA LEU A 256 2.21 2.12 -11.97
C LEU A 256 0.78 1.64 -11.66
N LEU A 257 -0.01 2.39 -10.89
CA LEU A 257 -1.36 1.99 -10.53
C LEU A 257 -2.40 2.38 -11.59
N PHE A 258 -2.47 3.64 -12.00
CA PHE A 258 -3.56 4.15 -12.84
C PHE A 258 -3.44 3.79 -14.31
N VAL A 259 -2.22 3.59 -14.83
CA VAL A 259 -2.01 3.07 -16.19
C VAL A 259 -1.82 1.56 -16.12
N HIS A 260 -0.68 1.09 -15.59
CA HIS A 260 -0.31 -0.32 -15.71
C HIS A 260 -1.19 -1.25 -14.84
N GLY A 261 -1.57 -0.83 -13.63
CA GLY A 261 -2.49 -1.58 -12.76
C GLY A 261 -3.91 -1.67 -13.35
N ARG A 262 -4.42 -0.57 -13.90
CA ARG A 262 -5.71 -0.51 -14.61
C ARG A 262 -5.72 -1.44 -15.83
N ASP A 263 -4.75 -1.28 -16.72
CA ASP A 263 -4.58 -2.09 -17.92
C ASP A 263 -4.53 -3.58 -17.57
N SER A 264 -3.65 -3.95 -16.64
CA SER A 264 -3.47 -5.33 -16.19
C SER A 264 -4.78 -5.90 -15.63
N TYR A 265 -5.49 -5.14 -14.80
CA TYR A 265 -6.79 -5.57 -14.28
C TYR A 265 -7.83 -5.78 -15.37
N LYS A 266 -8.01 -4.81 -16.29
CA LYS A 266 -9.01 -4.90 -17.36
C LYS A 266 -8.71 -6.02 -18.35
N ARG A 267 -7.48 -6.10 -18.85
CA ARG A 267 -7.03 -7.17 -19.77
C ARG A 267 -7.21 -8.54 -19.13
N THR A 268 -6.77 -8.71 -17.88
CA THR A 268 -6.90 -9.98 -17.15
C THR A 268 -8.38 -10.33 -16.91
N ALA A 269 -9.24 -9.36 -16.59
CA ALA A 269 -10.68 -9.59 -16.41
C ALA A 269 -11.36 -10.00 -17.72
N SER A 270 -11.15 -9.26 -18.81
CA SER A 270 -11.70 -9.57 -20.14
C SER A 270 -11.19 -10.94 -20.65
N LEU A 271 -9.89 -11.22 -20.52
CA LEU A 271 -9.30 -12.50 -20.89
C LEU A 271 -9.85 -13.66 -20.06
N SER A 272 -9.95 -13.49 -18.73
CA SER A 272 -10.53 -14.52 -17.85
C SER A 272 -11.99 -14.79 -18.20
N GLN A 273 -12.77 -13.73 -18.46
CA GLN A 273 -14.15 -13.87 -18.90
C GLN A 273 -14.24 -14.60 -20.26
N PHE A 274 -13.39 -14.27 -21.23
CA PHE A 274 -13.33 -14.94 -22.52
C PHE A 274 -12.99 -16.44 -22.38
N ILE A 275 -11.95 -16.79 -21.62
CA ILE A 275 -11.55 -18.19 -21.40
C ILE A 275 -12.66 -19.00 -20.71
N ILE A 276 -13.32 -18.41 -19.70
CA ILE A 276 -14.44 -19.05 -19.00
C ILE A 276 -15.64 -19.21 -19.95
N HIS A 277 -16.03 -18.17 -20.69
CA HIS A 277 -17.13 -18.19 -21.65
C HIS A 277 -16.93 -19.28 -22.71
N ARG A 278 -15.75 -19.29 -23.34
CA ARG A 278 -15.29 -20.26 -24.34
C ARG A 278 -15.43 -21.70 -23.84
N GLY A 279 -15.01 -21.96 -22.59
CA GLY A 279 -15.10 -23.28 -21.96
C GLY A 279 -16.52 -23.67 -21.56
N VAL A 280 -17.32 -22.73 -21.05
CA VAL A 280 -18.70 -22.97 -20.64
C VAL A 280 -19.60 -23.27 -21.85
N ILE A 281 -19.45 -22.55 -22.97
CA ILE A 281 -20.28 -22.81 -24.16
C ILE A 281 -20.05 -24.23 -24.70
N ILE A 282 -18.80 -24.66 -24.88
CA ILE A 282 -18.53 -26.03 -25.37
C ILE A 282 -19.05 -27.09 -24.42
N THR A 283 -18.85 -26.93 -23.11
CA THR A 283 -19.32 -27.92 -22.13
C THR A 283 -20.85 -27.97 -22.05
N VAL A 284 -21.55 -26.84 -22.20
CA VAL A 284 -23.03 -26.80 -22.31
C VAL A 284 -23.52 -27.45 -23.61
N ILE A 285 -22.89 -27.17 -24.76
CA ILE A 285 -23.23 -27.83 -26.03
C ILE A 285 -23.05 -29.35 -25.90
N GLN A 286 -21.90 -29.81 -25.41
CA GLN A 286 -21.66 -31.24 -25.23
C GLN A 286 -22.62 -31.88 -24.21
N ALA A 287 -23.01 -31.18 -23.15
CA ALA A 287 -23.99 -31.69 -22.19
C ALA A 287 -25.39 -31.88 -22.81
N ILE A 288 -25.84 -30.94 -23.66
CA ILE A 288 -27.12 -31.04 -24.36
C ILE A 288 -27.12 -32.25 -25.32
N PHE A 289 -26.06 -32.44 -26.10
CA PHE A 289 -25.95 -33.58 -27.03
C PHE A 289 -25.58 -34.90 -26.34
N SER A 290 -25.07 -34.88 -25.11
CA SER A 290 -24.88 -36.10 -24.32
C SER A 290 -26.18 -36.85 -24.04
N PHE A 291 -27.33 -36.15 -24.01
CA PHE A 291 -28.65 -36.78 -23.90
C PHE A 291 -29.04 -37.59 -25.15
N THR A 292 -28.40 -37.35 -26.30
CA THR A 292 -28.56 -38.14 -27.54
C THR A 292 -27.48 -39.21 -27.70
N ALA A 293 -26.77 -39.57 -26.63
CA ALA A 293 -25.71 -40.59 -26.55
C ALA A 293 -24.48 -40.39 -27.46
N ILE A 294 -24.36 -39.25 -28.15
CA ILE A 294 -23.26 -38.94 -29.07
C ILE A 294 -22.64 -37.59 -28.68
N SER A 295 -21.32 -37.57 -28.46
CA SER A 295 -20.58 -36.32 -28.25
C SER A 295 -20.40 -35.57 -29.57
N LEU A 296 -20.91 -34.33 -29.62
CA LEU A 296 -21.00 -33.54 -30.86
C LEU A 296 -19.63 -33.01 -31.37
N TYR A 297 -18.65 -32.79 -30.49
CA TYR A 297 -17.27 -32.47 -30.90
C TYR A 297 -16.31 -33.55 -30.36
N GLN A 298 -15.49 -34.15 -31.24
CA GLN A 298 -14.58 -35.24 -30.89
C GLN A 298 -13.15 -34.99 -31.40
N GLY A 299 -12.17 -35.59 -30.72
CA GLY A 299 -10.78 -35.63 -31.14
C GLY A 299 -10.16 -34.24 -31.35
N PHE A 300 -9.49 -34.06 -32.50
CA PHE A 300 -8.76 -32.83 -32.83
C PHE A 300 -9.64 -31.58 -32.87
N LEU A 301 -10.93 -31.65 -33.21
CA LEU A 301 -11.83 -30.48 -33.23
C LEU A 301 -11.88 -29.75 -31.87
N LEU A 302 -11.86 -30.49 -30.76
CA LEU A 302 -11.85 -29.91 -29.41
C LEU A 302 -10.49 -29.30 -29.07
N VAL A 303 -9.40 -29.92 -29.53
CA VAL A 303 -8.03 -29.44 -29.34
C VAL A 303 -7.83 -28.14 -30.12
N ASP A 304 -8.09 -28.16 -31.42
CA ASP A 304 -7.90 -27.03 -32.35
C ASP A 304 -8.79 -25.83 -31.98
N TYR A 305 -9.98 -26.06 -31.44
CA TYR A 305 -10.80 -24.98 -30.87
C TYR A 305 -10.08 -24.27 -29.73
N GLY A 306 -9.46 -25.04 -28.82
CA GLY A 306 -8.74 -24.51 -27.67
C GLY A 306 -7.39 -23.84 -27.99
N THR A 307 -6.72 -24.25 -29.08
CA THR A 307 -5.32 -23.92 -29.39
C THR A 307 -5.10 -23.13 -30.69
N VAL A 308 -5.97 -23.27 -31.69
CA VAL A 308 -5.81 -22.63 -33.02
C VAL A 308 -6.91 -21.59 -33.23
N TYR A 309 -8.17 -22.01 -33.26
CA TYR A 309 -9.28 -21.16 -33.71
C TYR A 309 -9.61 -19.99 -32.76
N THR A 310 -9.31 -20.11 -31.47
CA THR A 310 -9.60 -19.06 -30.47
C THR A 310 -8.35 -18.44 -29.84
N MET A 311 -7.16 -18.74 -30.38
CA MET A 311 -5.87 -18.25 -29.88
C MET A 311 -5.64 -16.76 -30.21
N PHE A 312 -5.99 -16.33 -31.43
CA PHE A 312 -5.82 -14.93 -31.86
C PHE A 312 -6.61 -13.92 -31.00
N PRO A 313 -7.87 -14.18 -30.62
CA PRO A 313 -8.60 -13.41 -29.61
C PRO A 313 -7.84 -13.15 -28.31
N VAL A 314 -7.14 -14.15 -27.77
CA VAL A 314 -6.39 -14.02 -26.51
C VAL A 314 -5.31 -12.94 -26.63
N PHE A 315 -4.56 -12.93 -27.73
CA PHE A 315 -3.54 -11.91 -27.98
C PHE A 315 -4.14 -10.51 -28.16
N SER A 316 -5.28 -10.40 -28.85
CA SER A 316 -5.95 -9.11 -29.03
C SER A 316 -6.42 -8.51 -27.70
N LEU A 317 -7.03 -9.32 -26.82
CA LEU A 317 -7.48 -8.88 -25.49
C LEU A 317 -6.33 -8.54 -24.51
N VAL A 318 -5.12 -9.10 -24.73
CA VAL A 318 -3.92 -8.77 -23.93
C VAL A 318 -3.27 -7.46 -24.37
N LEU A 319 -3.46 -7.05 -25.64
CA LEU A 319 -2.90 -5.80 -26.17
C LEU A 319 -3.90 -4.61 -26.09
N ASP A 320 -5.17 -4.88 -25.82
CA ASP A 320 -6.25 -3.88 -25.73
C ASP A 320 -5.94 -2.73 -24.74
N GLN A 321 -6.37 -1.51 -25.09
CA GLN A 321 -6.18 -0.29 -24.28
C GLN A 321 -7.50 0.48 -24.24
N ASP A 322 -8.11 0.54 -23.05
CA ASP A 322 -9.42 1.17 -22.90
C ASP A 322 -9.34 2.71 -22.87
N VAL A 323 -8.24 3.25 -22.34
CA VAL A 323 -7.98 4.69 -22.16
C VAL A 323 -6.47 4.95 -22.32
N PRO A 324 -6.05 5.95 -23.11
CA PRO A 324 -4.65 6.37 -23.21
C PRO A 324 -4.03 6.73 -21.85
N ALA A 325 -2.73 6.47 -21.69
CA ALA A 325 -2.00 6.66 -20.43
C ALA A 325 -2.14 8.08 -19.84
N ASP A 326 -2.16 9.10 -20.68
CA ASP A 326 -2.23 10.50 -20.24
C ASP A 326 -3.63 10.85 -19.69
N ILE A 327 -4.69 10.30 -20.29
CA ILE A 327 -6.08 10.46 -19.81
C ILE A 327 -6.27 9.70 -18.50
N ALA A 328 -5.68 8.50 -18.36
CA ALA A 328 -5.71 7.73 -17.12
C ALA A 328 -4.95 8.40 -15.95
N LEU A 329 -3.92 9.20 -16.25
CA LEU A 329 -3.22 10.04 -15.27
C LEU A 329 -3.96 11.34 -14.95
N LEU A 330 -4.64 11.93 -15.94
CA LEU A 330 -5.42 13.17 -15.78
C LEU A 330 -6.72 12.95 -14.99
N TYR A 331 -7.34 11.77 -15.10
CA TYR A 331 -8.59 11.42 -14.41
C TYR A 331 -8.44 10.15 -13.54
N PRO A 332 -7.77 10.24 -12.37
CA PRO A 332 -7.62 9.11 -11.44
C PRO A 332 -8.93 8.44 -11.03
N GLU A 333 -10.06 9.17 -11.05
CA GLU A 333 -11.40 8.70 -10.71
C GLU A 333 -11.80 7.45 -11.52
N LEU A 334 -11.32 7.34 -12.77
CA LEU A 334 -11.54 6.18 -13.63
C LEU A 334 -11.12 4.86 -12.97
N TYR A 335 -10.14 4.89 -12.05
CA TYR A 335 -9.67 3.72 -11.31
C TYR A 335 -10.74 3.13 -10.37
N LYS A 336 -11.69 3.95 -9.89
CA LYS A 336 -12.81 3.50 -9.04
C LYS A 336 -13.83 2.63 -9.79
N GLU A 337 -13.96 2.81 -11.10
CA GLU A 337 -15.07 2.25 -11.89
C GLU A 337 -14.86 0.80 -12.36
N LEU A 338 -13.72 0.19 -12.05
CA LEU A 338 -13.27 -1.10 -12.59
C LEU A 338 -14.19 -2.32 -12.28
N ALA A 339 -15.24 -2.17 -11.47
CA ALA A 339 -15.98 -3.27 -10.86
C ALA A 339 -17.20 -3.83 -11.64
N LYS A 340 -17.51 -3.36 -12.87
CA LYS A 340 -18.72 -3.77 -13.63
C LYS A 340 -18.39 -4.65 -14.85
N GLY A 341 -18.46 -5.97 -14.68
CA GLY A 341 -18.54 -6.92 -15.80
C GLY A 341 -19.94 -6.99 -16.42
N ARG A 342 -20.03 -7.33 -17.71
CA ARG A 342 -21.28 -7.65 -18.42
C ARG A 342 -21.19 -9.08 -18.96
N ILE A 343 -22.23 -9.89 -18.76
CA ILE A 343 -22.30 -11.28 -19.22
C ILE A 343 -23.50 -11.39 -20.17
N TYR A 344 -23.34 -11.86 -21.41
CA TYR A 344 -24.47 -12.03 -22.34
C TYR A 344 -24.29 -13.07 -23.47
N GLN A 345 -25.45 -13.63 -23.85
CA GLN A 345 -25.90 -14.05 -25.19
C GLN A 345 -25.47 -15.35 -25.88
N GLY A 346 -24.47 -16.11 -25.41
CA GLY A 346 -24.15 -17.42 -26.01
C GLY A 346 -25.34 -18.41 -26.09
N SER A 347 -26.23 -18.40 -25.10
CA SER A 347 -27.38 -19.32 -24.99
C SER A 347 -28.48 -19.10 -26.04
N VAL A 348 -28.65 -17.87 -26.53
CA VAL A 348 -29.78 -17.49 -27.40
C VAL A 348 -29.54 -17.97 -28.84
N ILE A 349 -28.31 -17.85 -29.32
CA ILE A 349 -27.91 -18.24 -30.68
C ILE A 349 -28.04 -19.76 -30.87
N MET A 350 -27.68 -20.55 -29.85
CA MET A 350 -27.79 -22.00 -29.87
C MET A 350 -29.26 -22.49 -29.92
N TYR A 351 -30.17 -21.83 -29.18
CA TYR A 351 -31.59 -22.16 -29.21
C TYR A 351 -32.21 -21.89 -30.59
N VAL A 352 -31.81 -20.79 -31.24
CA VAL A 352 -32.22 -20.46 -32.62
C VAL A 352 -31.66 -21.47 -33.62
N GLY A 353 -30.40 -21.90 -33.47
CA GLY A 353 -29.77 -22.88 -34.36
C GLY A 353 -30.43 -24.27 -34.32
N LEU A 354 -30.88 -24.73 -33.15
CA LEU A 354 -31.58 -26.01 -32.98
C LEU A 354 -33.00 -26.03 -33.59
N ILE A 355 -33.65 -24.88 -33.71
CA ILE A 355 -35.02 -24.76 -34.26
C ILE A 355 -35.02 -24.66 -35.79
N LEU A 356 -33.90 -24.26 -36.40
CA LEU A 356 -33.85 -23.91 -37.83
C LEU A 356 -33.42 -25.03 -38.78
N PHE A 357 -32.91 -26.18 -38.30
CA PHE A 357 -32.29 -27.19 -39.15
C PHE A 357 -32.57 -28.65 -38.72
N ASP A 358 -33.59 -29.27 -39.32
CA ASP A 358 -33.73 -30.73 -39.40
C ASP A 358 -32.77 -31.29 -40.47
N ALA A 359 -31.50 -31.49 -40.12
CA ALA A 359 -30.46 -31.95 -41.05
C ALA A 359 -29.50 -32.97 -40.44
N ASP A 360 -28.83 -33.75 -41.29
CA ASP A 360 -27.92 -34.83 -40.87
C ASP A 360 -26.83 -34.38 -39.89
N PHE A 361 -26.47 -35.27 -38.97
CA PHE A 361 -25.54 -35.01 -37.86
C PHE A 361 -24.24 -34.28 -38.27
N ILE A 362 -23.65 -34.62 -39.42
CA ILE A 362 -22.43 -33.99 -39.93
C ILE A 362 -22.64 -32.50 -40.26
N HIS A 363 -23.81 -32.14 -40.82
CA HIS A 363 -24.16 -30.75 -41.09
C HIS A 363 -24.40 -29.97 -39.79
N VAL A 364 -25.03 -30.59 -38.78
CA VAL A 364 -25.19 -29.98 -37.45
C VAL A 364 -23.82 -29.67 -36.83
N VAL A 365 -22.89 -30.63 -36.82
CA VAL A 365 -21.51 -30.43 -36.31
C VAL A 365 -20.81 -29.28 -37.03
N SER A 366 -20.84 -29.24 -38.37
CA SER A 366 -20.16 -28.21 -39.15
C SER A 366 -20.76 -26.81 -38.93
N ILE A 367 -22.09 -26.69 -38.94
CA ILE A 367 -22.80 -25.41 -38.76
C ILE A 367 -22.57 -24.88 -37.35
N THR A 368 -22.76 -25.72 -36.32
CA THR A 368 -22.58 -25.31 -34.91
C THR A 368 -21.14 -24.93 -34.59
N PHE A 369 -20.15 -25.65 -35.10
CA PHE A 369 -18.73 -25.32 -34.88
C PHE A 369 -18.32 -24.01 -35.58
N THR A 370 -18.75 -23.82 -36.83
CA THR A 370 -18.45 -22.61 -37.60
C THR A 370 -19.15 -21.38 -36.99
N ALA A 371 -20.42 -21.52 -36.58
CA ALA A 371 -21.16 -20.47 -35.89
C ALA A 371 -20.53 -20.13 -34.52
N LEU A 372 -20.05 -21.13 -33.77
CA LEU A 372 -19.36 -20.93 -32.49
C LEU A 372 -18.08 -20.10 -32.67
N ILE A 373 -17.23 -20.46 -33.63
CA ILE A 373 -15.98 -19.71 -33.92
C ILE A 373 -16.31 -18.28 -34.36
N LEU A 374 -17.25 -18.10 -35.30
CA LEU A 374 -17.66 -16.77 -35.75
C LEU A 374 -18.24 -15.92 -34.61
N THR A 375 -19.01 -16.52 -33.70
CA THR A 375 -19.58 -15.82 -32.54
C THR A 375 -18.51 -15.38 -31.56
N GLU A 376 -17.52 -16.23 -31.23
CA GLU A 376 -16.41 -15.86 -30.35
C GLU A 376 -15.53 -14.76 -30.98
N LEU A 377 -15.23 -14.85 -32.29
CA LEU A 377 -14.51 -13.81 -33.02
C LEU A 377 -15.28 -12.47 -33.05
N LEU A 378 -16.60 -12.52 -33.28
CA LEU A 378 -17.47 -11.33 -33.28
C LEU A 378 -17.58 -10.71 -31.88
N MET A 379 -17.72 -11.52 -30.83
CA MET A 379 -17.74 -11.06 -29.44
C MET A 379 -16.45 -10.32 -29.09
N VAL A 380 -15.30 -10.82 -29.54
CA VAL A 380 -14.01 -10.17 -29.31
C VAL A 380 -13.89 -8.89 -30.14
N ALA A 381 -14.33 -8.88 -31.40
CA ALA A 381 -14.35 -7.70 -32.25
C ALA A 381 -15.29 -6.59 -31.74
N LEU A 382 -16.35 -6.94 -30.99
CA LEU A 382 -17.25 -6.00 -30.32
C LEU A 382 -16.74 -5.56 -28.93
N ALA A 383 -15.95 -6.40 -28.26
CA ALA A 383 -15.36 -6.11 -26.95
C ALA A 383 -14.11 -5.22 -27.06
N VAL A 384 -13.25 -5.50 -28.03
CA VAL A 384 -12.14 -4.63 -28.43
C VAL A 384 -12.76 -3.40 -29.08
N ARG A 385 -12.85 -2.31 -28.32
CA ARG A 385 -13.17 -1.01 -28.91
C ARG A 385 -12.06 -0.65 -29.86
N ILE A 386 -12.33 -0.68 -31.16
CA ILE A 386 -11.38 -0.19 -32.14
C ILE A 386 -11.24 1.32 -31.92
N THR A 387 -10.17 1.72 -31.23
CA THR A 387 -9.72 3.10 -31.07
C THR A 387 -9.17 3.58 -32.42
N VAL A 388 -10.08 3.76 -33.38
CA VAL A 388 -9.81 4.34 -34.69
C VAL A 388 -9.67 5.85 -34.55
N PHE A 389 -8.42 6.27 -34.38
CA PHE A 389 -7.88 7.64 -34.50
C PHE A 389 -8.42 8.72 -33.54
#